data_AF-A0A537FFB7-F1
#
_entry.id   AF-A0A537FFB7-F1
#
_cell.length_a   1.000
_cell.length_b   1.000
_cell.length_c   1.000
_cell.angle_alpha   90.00
_cell.angle_beta   90.00
_cell.angle_gamma   90.00
#
_symmetry.space_group_name_H-M   'P 1'
#
loop_
_entity.id
_entity.type
_entity.pdbx_description
1 polymer ?
#
loop_
_entity_poly.entity_id
_entity_poly.type
_entity_poly.pdbx_seq_one_letter_code
_entity_poly.pdbx_strand_id
1 'polypeptide(L)'
;MAASCLGLYFIVRMRATYFLDSRFFMAIANVAFVIVLVQGLASDLSGTPFPWAPYTVLIFLTAVSVGFASFLLKSNSGVSPGLGGLAKLLSKPPAKFLVFVAIALVWMVSGLALQPWRVHQVQTFDGITYFYSYESWYLLSSLAFLLVFLLIPVATSYVQSTRIGDPTASKSVRMISLSWASFGVVALFEEVASGSLAPVEQGIAALANGLLFILIAFAVREPTILSRIMSIGGLGSGTARPLTSSKIRAGSTRSFALDSKPVDLARKSLFSTMLRMRHEEIVGKRLLLEYDPSASYERVVEKFAGEFVANLEPVAVFTSIGSPVHRVLRGQRDVKLFSFSTNTSTPSRQSETEILLPERDASLLLDAVDKLLQAHHGQEVGIAFDVFTDLVLFKGFEKAYAIISSVAEMADAQSATTLVLVNSTALEGRALNAVRGLFTAYLSYGFEGLRVVRAFGGIPARTNGTDGGSIEDGTAASGVEG
;
A
#
# COMPACT_ATOMS: atom_id res chain seq x y z
N MET A 1 4.60 29.49 -1.89
CA MET A 1 4.16 29.07 -0.54
C MET A 1 3.17 27.91 -0.52
N ALA A 2 2.03 27.95 -1.22
CA ALA A 2 1.06 26.85 -1.16
C ALA A 2 1.67 25.48 -1.53
N ALA A 3 2.50 25.44 -2.59
CA ALA A 3 3.22 24.24 -3.01
C ALA A 3 4.22 23.71 -1.96
N SER A 4 4.95 24.58 -1.27
CA SER A 4 5.90 24.19 -0.22
C SER A 4 5.20 23.67 1.04
N CYS A 5 4.07 24.30 1.43
CA CYS A 5 3.24 23.80 2.53
C CYS A 5 2.61 22.44 2.20
N LEU A 6 2.18 22.25 0.95
CA LEU A 6 1.67 20.96 0.46
C LEU A 6 2.77 19.88 0.48
N GLY A 7 3.99 20.24 0.05
CA GLY A 7 5.17 19.37 0.15
C GLY A 7 5.45 18.95 1.60
N LEU A 8 5.45 19.90 2.53
CA LEU A 8 5.64 19.63 3.95
C LEU A 8 4.54 18.72 4.52
N TYR A 9 3.27 18.97 4.17
CA TYR A 9 2.15 18.13 4.57
C TYR A 9 2.34 16.67 4.16
N PHE A 10 2.73 16.44 2.90
CA PHE A 10 2.97 15.08 2.42
C PHE A 10 4.22 14.43 3.06
N ILE A 11 5.28 15.21 3.31
CA ILE A 11 6.47 14.72 4.02
C ILE A 11 6.14 14.29 5.44
N VAL A 12 5.33 15.06 6.17
CA VAL A 12 4.90 14.71 7.53
C VAL A 12 3.99 13.46 7.53
N ARG A 13 3.11 13.34 6.53
CA ARG A 13 2.18 12.22 6.39
C ARG A 13 2.84 10.92 5.88
N MET A 14 4.07 10.98 5.38
CA MET A 14 4.81 9.83 4.88
C MET A 14 4.96 8.74 5.96
N ARG A 15 4.45 7.52 5.69
CA ARG A 15 4.54 6.38 6.64
C ARG A 15 5.99 5.98 6.95
N ALA A 16 6.17 5.56 8.19
CA ALA A 16 7.40 5.33 8.95
C ALA A 16 8.36 4.20 8.47
N THR A 17 8.16 3.57 7.31
CA THR A 17 8.77 2.25 7.05
C THR A 17 10.10 2.26 6.27
N TYR A 18 10.40 3.28 5.45
CA TYR A 18 11.66 3.37 4.68
C TYR A 18 12.44 4.67 4.91
N PHE A 19 11.74 5.73 5.30
CA PHE A 19 12.30 7.09 5.38
C PHE A 19 12.33 7.62 6.80
N LEU A 20 12.06 6.82 7.86
CA LEU A 20 11.86 7.34 9.22
C LEU A 20 12.92 8.36 9.65
N ASP A 21 14.20 8.00 9.46
CA ASP A 21 15.34 8.84 9.84
C ASP A 21 15.58 9.98 8.83
N SER A 22 15.32 9.76 7.54
CA SER A 22 15.50 10.76 6.48
C SER A 22 14.37 11.80 6.44
N ARG A 23 13.15 11.43 6.86
CA ARG A 23 11.93 12.24 6.82
C ARG A 23 12.06 13.47 7.71
N PHE A 24 12.68 13.30 8.87
CA PHE A 24 12.95 14.39 9.79
C PHE A 24 13.81 15.47 9.13
N PHE A 25 14.92 15.09 8.49
CA PHE A 25 15.80 16.04 7.80
C PHE A 25 15.17 16.62 6.52
N MET A 26 14.38 15.83 5.78
CA MET A 26 13.60 16.35 4.65
C MET A 26 12.57 17.40 5.10
N ALA A 27 11.94 17.20 6.26
CA ALA A 27 11.01 18.16 6.86
C ALA A 27 11.74 19.42 7.31
N ILE A 28 12.90 19.31 7.97
CA ILE A 28 13.74 20.47 8.34
C ILE A 28 14.11 21.28 7.10
N ALA A 29 14.58 20.63 6.03
CA ALA A 29 14.91 21.29 4.78
C ALA A 29 13.70 22.05 4.18
N ASN A 30 12.50 21.44 4.22
CA ASN A 30 11.28 22.11 3.75
C ASN A 30 10.88 23.28 4.65
N VAL A 31 10.97 23.15 5.97
CA VAL A 31 10.67 24.23 6.92
C VAL A 31 11.64 25.40 6.72
N ALA A 32 12.93 25.14 6.56
CA ALA A 32 13.93 26.17 6.28
C ALA A 32 13.59 26.93 4.98
N PHE A 33 13.21 26.23 3.92
CA PHE A 33 12.73 26.84 2.68
C PHE A 33 11.45 27.67 2.86
N VAL A 34 10.49 27.18 3.64
CA VAL A 34 9.26 27.95 3.94
C VAL A 34 9.60 29.24 4.66
N ILE A 35 10.55 29.22 5.60
CA ILE A 35 11.02 30.44 6.29
C ILE A 35 11.65 31.41 5.30
N VAL A 36 12.49 30.95 4.37
CA VAL A 36 13.07 31.79 3.31
C VAL A 36 11.97 32.45 2.47
N LEU A 37 10.96 31.70 2.04
CA LEU A 37 9.84 32.24 1.27
C LEU A 37 9.02 33.28 2.07
N VAL A 38 8.82 33.05 3.36
CA VAL A 38 8.11 33.99 4.25
C VAL A 38 8.93 35.26 4.45
N GLN A 39 10.25 35.16 4.59
CA GLN A 39 11.14 36.31 4.65
C GLN A 39 11.09 37.12 3.35
N GLY A 40 11.04 36.45 2.18
CA GLY A 40 10.95 37.11 0.88
C GLY A 40 9.68 37.94 0.79
N LEU A 41 8.53 37.31 1.08
CA LEU A 41 7.24 37.98 1.09
C LEU A 41 7.19 39.14 2.11
N ALA A 42 7.75 38.95 3.31
CA ALA A 42 7.78 39.99 4.33
C ALA A 42 8.62 41.19 3.90
N SER A 43 9.77 40.97 3.25
CA SER A 43 10.63 42.02 2.71
C SER A 43 9.95 42.77 1.57
N ASP A 44 9.28 42.06 0.66
CA ASP A 44 8.51 42.67 -0.44
C ASP A 44 7.36 43.53 0.10
N LEU A 45 6.59 43.02 1.08
CA LEU A 45 5.46 43.75 1.69
C LEU A 45 5.89 44.97 2.51
N SER A 46 7.06 44.89 3.17
CA SER A 46 7.57 45.96 4.02
C SER A 46 8.44 46.97 3.27
N GLY A 47 8.78 46.71 2.01
CA GLY A 47 9.71 47.54 1.24
C GLY A 47 11.09 47.61 1.88
N THR A 48 11.52 46.53 2.56
CA THR A 48 12.83 46.45 3.22
C THR A 48 13.74 45.47 2.47
N PRO A 49 15.07 45.65 2.51
CA PRO A 49 15.99 44.72 1.88
C PRO A 49 15.87 43.34 2.51
N PHE A 50 15.88 42.30 1.67
CA PHE A 50 15.77 40.91 2.10
C PHE A 50 16.92 40.53 3.05
N PRO A 51 16.67 39.98 4.25
CA PRO A 51 17.73 39.74 5.23
C PRO A 51 18.64 38.59 4.78
N TRP A 52 19.81 38.92 4.23
CA TRP A 52 20.74 37.94 3.64
C TRP A 52 21.34 36.99 4.69
N ALA A 53 21.59 37.45 5.93
CA ALA A 53 22.25 36.64 6.96
C ALA A 53 21.42 35.41 7.35
N PRO A 54 20.13 35.54 7.72
CA PRO A 54 19.31 34.37 7.96
C PRO A 54 19.11 33.53 6.68
N TYR A 55 19.09 34.13 5.49
CA TYR A 55 19.04 33.37 4.24
C TYR A 55 20.24 32.43 4.08
N THR A 56 21.48 32.93 4.22
CA THR A 56 22.69 32.11 4.13
C THR A 56 22.68 30.95 5.13
N VAL A 57 22.22 31.20 6.36
CA VAL A 57 22.07 30.17 7.40
C VAL A 57 21.00 29.13 7.03
N LEU A 58 19.86 29.57 6.48
CA LEU A 58 18.76 28.68 6.09
C LEU A 58 19.13 27.82 4.87
N ILE A 59 19.89 28.36 3.90
CA ILE A 59 20.44 27.61 2.76
C ILE A 59 21.44 26.56 3.25
N PHE A 60 22.36 26.93 4.16
CA PHE A 60 23.26 25.98 4.80
C PHE A 60 22.50 24.86 5.51
N LEU A 61 21.52 25.22 6.35
CA LEU A 61 20.71 24.27 7.10
C LEU A 61 19.97 23.31 6.16
N THR A 62 19.42 23.82 5.07
CA THR A 62 18.75 23.03 4.04
C THR A 62 19.70 22.06 3.38
N ALA A 63 20.86 22.53 2.91
CA ALA A 63 21.85 21.69 2.22
C ALA A 63 22.40 20.59 3.14
N VAL A 64 22.73 20.93 4.38
CA VAL A 64 23.18 19.96 5.40
C VAL A 64 22.09 18.95 5.73
N SER A 65 20.83 19.39 5.87
CA SER A 65 19.70 18.50 6.10
C SER A 65 19.46 17.54 4.92
N VAL A 66 19.56 18.02 3.68
CA VAL A 66 19.55 17.16 2.49
C VAL A 66 20.73 16.18 2.50
N GLY A 67 21.90 16.61 2.97
CA GLY A 67 23.04 15.74 3.21
C GLY A 67 22.75 14.61 4.19
N PHE A 68 22.22 14.93 5.37
CA PHE A 68 21.80 13.94 6.36
C PHE A 68 20.77 12.97 5.78
N ALA A 69 19.74 13.48 5.10
CA ALA A 69 18.72 12.67 4.42
C ALA A 69 19.37 11.68 3.44
N SER A 70 20.27 12.15 2.58
CA SER A 70 20.95 11.33 1.56
C SER A 70 21.81 10.21 2.15
N PHE A 71 22.50 10.47 3.26
CA PHE A 71 23.35 9.47 3.93
C PHE A 71 22.56 8.50 4.81
N LEU A 72 21.46 8.95 5.43
CA LEU A 72 20.57 8.08 6.19
C LEU A 72 19.83 7.09 5.28
N LEU A 73 19.47 7.50 4.06
CA LEU A 73 18.96 6.61 3.02
C LEU A 73 19.93 5.47 2.66
N LYS A 74 21.25 5.73 2.75
CA LYS A 74 22.29 4.73 2.50
C LYS A 74 22.47 3.75 3.67
N SER A 75 22.22 4.17 4.90
CA SER A 75 22.51 3.37 6.10
C SER A 75 21.37 2.41 6.48
N ASN A 76 20.15 2.63 5.99
CA ASN A 76 18.93 1.97 6.49
C ASN A 76 18.38 0.88 5.56
N SER A 77 19.25 -0.03 5.09
CA SER A 77 18.83 -1.24 4.36
C SER A 77 18.30 -2.37 5.26
N GLY A 78 18.05 -2.09 6.54
CA GLY A 78 17.60 -3.08 7.52
C GLY A 78 16.92 -2.42 8.71
N VAL A 79 15.77 -2.98 9.09
CA VAL A 79 14.84 -2.59 10.15
C VAL A 79 15.57 -2.16 11.44
N SER A 80 15.76 -0.86 11.65
CA SER A 80 15.94 -0.30 12.99
C SER A 80 14.89 0.79 13.22
N PRO A 81 13.94 0.60 14.14
CA PRO A 81 12.96 1.64 14.46
C PRO A 81 13.62 2.69 15.38
N GLY A 82 13.66 3.95 14.93
CA GLY A 82 14.09 5.11 15.73
C GLY A 82 15.40 5.77 15.26
N LEU A 83 15.85 6.82 15.97
CA LEU A 83 17.05 7.65 15.70
C LEU A 83 18.40 6.89 15.73
N GLY A 84 18.40 5.56 15.75
CA GLY A 84 19.60 4.72 15.76
C GLY A 84 20.48 4.93 14.52
N GLY A 85 19.88 5.18 13.35
CA GLY A 85 20.63 5.52 12.13
C GLY A 85 21.39 6.84 12.26
N LEU A 86 20.78 7.84 12.92
CA LEU A 86 21.43 9.13 13.22
C LEU A 86 22.57 8.95 14.23
N ALA A 87 22.37 8.19 15.31
CA ALA A 87 23.42 7.91 16.28
C ALA A 87 24.61 7.18 15.66
N LYS A 88 24.35 6.25 14.73
CA LYS A 88 25.39 5.54 13.97
C LYS A 88 26.15 6.48 13.01
N LEU A 89 25.43 7.39 12.36
CA LEU A 89 26.05 8.39 11.47
C LEU A 89 26.90 9.40 12.26
N LEU A 90 26.45 9.84 13.43
CA LEU A 90 27.18 10.76 14.30
C LEU A 90 28.40 10.10 14.96
N SER A 91 28.31 8.82 15.31
CA SER A 91 29.43 8.09 15.93
C SER A 91 30.54 7.71 14.94
N LYS A 92 30.20 7.45 13.66
CA LYS A 92 31.17 7.16 12.60
C LYS A 92 30.77 7.82 11.27
N PRO A 93 30.94 9.16 11.15
CA PRO A 93 30.53 9.88 9.96
C PRO A 93 31.39 9.50 8.75
N PRO A 94 30.80 9.27 7.56
CA PRO A 94 31.54 9.02 6.34
C PRO A 94 32.45 10.21 5.99
N ALA A 95 33.69 9.94 5.60
CA ALA A 95 34.64 11.01 5.23
C ALA A 95 34.08 11.96 4.16
N LYS A 96 33.36 11.43 3.16
CA LYS A 96 32.69 12.23 2.12
C LYS A 96 31.63 13.19 2.68
N PHE A 97 30.91 12.77 3.72
CA PHE A 97 29.93 13.61 4.40
C PHE A 97 30.61 14.74 5.19
N LEU A 98 31.69 14.42 5.91
CA LEU A 98 32.47 15.43 6.64
C LEU A 98 33.06 16.49 5.72
N VAL A 99 33.61 16.08 4.57
CA VAL A 99 34.14 17.01 3.56
C VAL A 99 33.04 17.94 3.06
N PHE A 100 31.86 17.40 2.74
CA PHE A 100 30.71 18.22 2.34
C PHE A 100 30.30 19.23 3.41
N VAL A 101 30.14 18.80 4.66
CA VAL A 101 29.75 19.69 5.77
C VAL A 101 30.82 20.75 6.03
N ALA A 102 32.11 20.40 5.96
CA ALA A 102 33.20 21.36 6.12
C ALA A 102 33.17 22.43 5.02
N ILE A 103 33.00 22.04 3.76
CA ILE A 103 32.89 22.99 2.64
C ILE A 103 31.65 23.87 2.78
N ALA A 104 30.50 23.29 3.16
CA ALA A 104 29.27 24.04 3.43
C ALA A 104 29.45 25.06 4.56
N LEU A 105 30.16 24.67 5.62
CA LEU A 105 30.45 25.52 6.77
C LEU A 105 31.40 26.65 6.40
N VAL A 106 32.47 26.37 5.64
CA VAL A 106 33.39 27.39 5.14
C VAL A 106 32.65 28.39 4.25
N TRP A 107 31.81 27.92 3.34
CA TRP A 107 30.96 28.78 2.51
C TRP A 107 30.08 29.70 3.36
N MET A 108 29.31 29.13 4.31
CA MET A 108 28.43 29.89 5.19
C MET A 108 29.20 30.92 6.04
N VAL A 109 30.29 30.51 6.68
CA VAL A 109 31.11 31.40 7.53
C VAL A 109 31.74 32.50 6.71
N SER A 110 32.24 32.19 5.50
CA SER A 110 32.83 33.20 4.61
C SER A 110 31.81 34.23 4.14
N GLY A 111 30.59 33.79 3.81
CA GLY A 111 29.47 34.67 3.49
C GLY A 111 29.13 35.56 4.68
N LEU A 112 28.95 34.98 5.87
CA LEU A 112 28.57 35.72 7.07
C LEU A 112 29.62 36.75 7.54
N ALA A 113 30.90 36.37 7.48
CA ALA A 113 31.99 37.16 8.04
C ALA A 113 32.48 38.27 7.10
N LEU A 114 32.58 37.99 5.80
CA LEU A 114 33.19 38.90 4.83
C LEU A 114 32.19 39.82 4.13
N GLN A 115 30.91 39.51 4.26
CA GLN A 115 29.82 40.27 3.67
C GLN A 115 29.97 40.62 2.18
N PRO A 116 30.17 39.62 1.29
CA PRO A 116 30.52 39.83 -0.12
C PRO A 116 29.40 40.38 -1.02
N TRP A 117 28.34 40.96 -0.47
CA TRP A 117 27.26 41.53 -1.28
C TRP A 117 27.15 43.04 -1.09
N ARG A 118 26.63 43.69 -2.12
CA ARG A 118 26.19 45.10 -2.08
C ARG A 118 24.72 45.17 -2.43
N VAL A 119 23.96 45.89 -1.61
CA VAL A 119 22.54 46.15 -1.85
C VAL A 119 22.41 47.30 -2.83
N HIS A 120 21.64 47.07 -3.88
CA HIS A 120 21.23 48.10 -4.83
C HIS A 120 19.72 48.27 -4.74
N GLN A 121 19.26 49.49 -5.04
CA GLN A 121 17.86 49.83 -5.11
C GLN A 121 17.53 50.34 -6.51
N VAL A 122 16.48 49.83 -7.11
CA VAL A 122 15.93 50.32 -8.38
C VAL A 122 14.48 50.67 -8.18
N GLN A 123 14.10 51.84 -8.70
CA GLN A 123 12.74 52.31 -8.66
C GLN A 123 11.98 51.74 -9.86
N THR A 124 11.07 50.82 -9.57
CA THR A 124 10.19 50.17 -10.54
C THR A 124 8.81 50.83 -10.50
N PHE A 125 7.98 50.60 -11.52
CA PHE A 125 6.61 51.12 -11.61
C PHE A 125 5.71 50.71 -10.42
N ASP A 126 6.04 49.60 -9.77
CA ASP A 126 5.30 48.98 -8.64
C ASP A 126 5.92 49.30 -7.26
N GLY A 127 7.00 50.10 -7.20
CA GLY A 127 7.70 50.45 -5.96
C GLY A 127 9.23 50.35 -6.04
N ILE A 128 9.90 50.36 -4.87
CA ILE A 128 11.35 50.19 -4.77
C ILE A 128 11.66 48.70 -4.70
N THR A 129 12.44 48.18 -5.65
CA THR A 129 12.94 46.81 -5.64
C THR A 129 14.40 46.79 -5.20
N TYR A 130 14.72 45.99 -4.20
CA TYR A 130 16.09 45.76 -3.75
C TYR A 130 16.67 44.51 -4.41
N PHE A 131 17.91 44.59 -4.88
CA PHE A 131 18.65 43.42 -5.34
C PHE A 131 20.08 43.44 -4.82
N TYR A 132 20.67 42.26 -4.75
CA TYR A 132 22.03 42.07 -4.29
C TYR A 132 22.97 41.97 -5.49
N SER A 133 24.23 42.33 -5.30
CA SER A 133 25.31 42.01 -6.25
C SER A 133 26.44 41.39 -5.44
N TYR A 134 27.05 40.33 -5.95
CA TYR A 134 28.03 39.52 -5.21
C TYR A 134 29.43 39.66 -5.78
N GLU A 135 30.44 39.61 -4.91
CA GLU A 135 31.84 39.55 -5.33
C GLU A 135 32.16 38.24 -6.05
N SER A 136 33.05 38.30 -7.05
CA SER A 136 33.34 37.15 -7.92
C SER A 136 33.91 35.95 -7.17
N TRP A 137 34.68 36.16 -6.10
CA TRP A 137 35.21 35.07 -5.28
C TRP A 137 34.09 34.31 -4.57
N TYR A 138 33.04 35.02 -4.12
CA TYR A 138 31.91 34.40 -3.44
C TYR A 138 31.08 33.58 -4.42
N LEU A 139 30.83 34.10 -5.62
CA LEU A 139 30.17 33.34 -6.70
C LEU A 139 30.94 32.07 -7.08
N LEU A 140 32.27 32.14 -7.15
CA LEU A 140 33.12 30.96 -7.37
C LEU A 140 33.01 29.96 -6.21
N SER A 141 32.94 30.46 -4.97
CA SER A 141 32.74 29.61 -3.79
C SER A 141 31.36 28.95 -3.76
N SER A 142 30.30 29.66 -4.17
CA SER A 142 28.94 29.13 -4.30
C SER A 142 28.86 28.08 -5.41
N LEU A 143 29.54 28.30 -6.54
CA LEU A 143 29.66 27.30 -7.61
C LEU A 143 30.39 26.05 -7.11
N ALA A 144 31.50 26.21 -6.39
CA ALA A 144 32.23 25.09 -5.80
C ALA A 144 31.35 24.32 -4.79
N PHE A 145 30.60 25.04 -3.96
CA PHE A 145 29.66 24.44 -3.02
C PHE A 145 28.54 23.66 -3.74
N LEU A 146 27.96 24.24 -4.80
CA LEU A 146 26.97 23.56 -5.65
C LEU A 146 27.54 22.27 -6.24
N LEU A 147 28.76 22.30 -6.80
CA LEU A 147 29.40 21.11 -7.36
C LEU A 147 29.56 20.01 -6.32
N VAL A 148 30.00 20.35 -5.11
CA VAL A 148 30.14 19.38 -4.01
C VAL A 148 28.76 18.86 -3.57
N PHE A 149 27.74 19.71 -3.52
CA PHE A 149 26.37 19.32 -3.23
C PHE A 149 25.79 18.36 -4.29
N LEU A 150 26.06 18.60 -5.58
CA LEU A 150 25.62 17.71 -6.65
C LEU A 150 26.37 16.36 -6.61
N LEU A 151 27.69 16.39 -6.41
CA LEU A 151 28.55 15.21 -6.46
C LEU A 151 28.46 14.32 -5.21
N ILE A 152 28.06 14.87 -4.06
CA ILE A 152 28.03 14.13 -2.80
C ILE A 152 26.58 13.78 -2.40
N PRO A 153 25.76 14.68 -1.82
CA PRO A 153 24.44 14.31 -1.34
C PRO A 153 23.48 13.91 -2.47
N VAL A 154 23.39 14.72 -3.54
CA VAL A 154 22.46 14.44 -4.66
C VAL A 154 22.85 13.15 -5.38
N ALA A 155 24.12 13.00 -5.79
CA ALA A 155 24.57 11.79 -6.47
C ALA A 155 24.45 10.54 -5.57
N THR A 156 24.70 10.65 -4.26
CA THR A 156 24.53 9.53 -3.33
C THR A 156 23.05 9.10 -3.28
N SER A 157 22.13 10.05 -3.11
CA SER A 157 20.69 9.78 -3.11
C SER A 157 20.21 9.19 -4.44
N TYR A 158 20.72 9.71 -5.56
CA TYR A 158 20.39 9.20 -6.89
C TYR A 158 20.90 7.77 -7.11
N VAL A 159 22.14 7.45 -6.72
CA VAL A 159 22.68 6.09 -6.80
C VAL A 159 21.94 5.14 -5.84
N GLN A 160 21.49 5.63 -4.68
CA GLN A 160 20.65 4.80 -3.80
C GLN A 160 19.30 4.49 -4.42
N SER A 161 18.73 5.43 -5.18
CA SER A 161 17.48 5.18 -5.89
C SER A 161 17.54 3.95 -6.79
N THR A 162 18.68 3.66 -7.43
CA THR A 162 18.84 2.51 -8.33
C THR A 162 19.01 1.19 -7.58
N ARG A 163 19.29 1.24 -6.27
CA ARG A 163 19.49 0.07 -5.41
C ARG A 163 18.21 -0.35 -4.67
N ILE A 164 17.19 0.50 -4.67
CA ILE A 164 15.88 0.19 -4.10
C ILE A 164 15.15 -0.79 -5.01
N GLY A 165 14.78 -1.95 -4.49
CA GLY A 165 14.09 -3.00 -5.26
C GLY A 165 12.65 -2.67 -5.65
N ASP A 166 12.02 -1.72 -4.96
CA ASP A 166 10.68 -1.21 -5.32
C ASP A 166 10.80 -0.13 -6.42
N PRO A 167 10.28 -0.37 -7.65
CA PRO A 167 10.39 0.58 -8.76
C PRO A 167 9.69 1.91 -8.47
N THR A 168 8.65 1.91 -7.63
CA THR A 168 7.89 3.11 -7.29
C THR A 168 8.69 3.97 -6.31
N ALA A 169 9.23 3.35 -5.25
CA ALA A 169 10.09 4.04 -4.30
C ALA A 169 11.39 4.52 -4.96
N SER A 170 11.97 3.72 -5.88
CA SER A 170 13.09 4.14 -6.73
C SER A 170 12.77 5.41 -7.51
N LYS A 171 11.62 5.46 -8.19
CA LYS A 171 11.19 6.63 -8.97
C LYS A 171 10.97 7.87 -8.08
N SER A 172 10.35 7.71 -6.91
CA SER A 172 10.18 8.80 -5.95
C SER A 172 11.52 9.36 -5.45
N VAL A 173 12.49 8.50 -5.08
CA VAL A 173 13.82 8.95 -4.65
C VAL A 173 14.57 9.64 -5.80
N ARG A 174 14.44 9.17 -7.04
CA ARG A 174 15.00 9.85 -8.23
C ARG A 174 14.41 11.24 -8.40
N MET A 175 13.09 11.36 -8.34
CA MET A 175 12.39 12.64 -8.47
C MET A 175 12.82 13.62 -7.38
N ILE A 176 12.88 13.19 -6.11
CA ILE A 176 13.35 14.03 -5.00
C ILE A 176 14.81 14.46 -5.21
N SER A 177 15.69 13.54 -5.64
CA SER A 177 17.10 13.85 -5.88
C SER A 177 17.30 14.85 -7.02
N LEU A 178 16.54 14.70 -8.11
CA LEU A 178 16.53 15.65 -9.22
C LEU A 178 15.97 17.01 -8.79
N SER A 179 14.91 17.04 -7.97
CA SER A 179 14.39 18.29 -7.43
C SER A 179 15.43 19.04 -6.60
N TRP A 180 16.17 18.35 -5.73
CA TRP A 180 17.25 18.97 -4.97
C TRP A 180 18.38 19.50 -5.84
N ALA A 181 18.76 18.77 -6.89
CA ALA A 181 19.74 19.25 -7.86
C ALA A 181 19.28 20.56 -8.51
N SER A 182 18.02 20.61 -8.95
CA SER A 182 17.43 21.80 -9.55
C SER A 182 17.33 22.96 -8.58
N PHE A 183 16.99 22.73 -7.30
CA PHE A 183 16.99 23.79 -6.29
C PHE A 183 18.38 24.42 -6.12
N GLY A 184 19.44 23.63 -6.12
CA GLY A 184 20.81 24.15 -6.04
C GLY A 184 21.20 24.99 -7.26
N VAL A 185 20.78 24.57 -8.46
CA VAL A 185 21.03 25.33 -9.70
C VAL A 185 20.24 26.63 -9.72
N VAL A 186 18.97 26.62 -9.29
CA VAL A 186 18.14 27.82 -9.19
C VAL A 186 18.76 28.80 -8.19
N ALA A 187 19.21 28.34 -7.03
CA ALA A 187 19.85 29.21 -6.03
C ALA A 187 21.14 29.88 -6.56
N LEU A 188 22.00 29.14 -7.27
CA LEU A 188 23.18 29.75 -7.89
C LEU A 188 22.79 30.71 -9.02
N PHE A 189 21.76 30.39 -9.79
CA PHE A 189 21.24 31.28 -10.82
C PHE A 189 20.73 32.58 -10.22
N GLU A 190 20.04 32.53 -9.07
CA GLU A 190 19.61 33.73 -8.34
C GLU A 190 20.82 34.57 -7.90
N GLU A 191 21.89 33.96 -7.39
CA GLU A 191 23.11 34.71 -7.03
C GLU A 191 23.81 35.35 -8.24
N VAL A 192 23.87 34.65 -9.38
CA VAL A 192 24.62 35.08 -10.58
C VAL A 192 23.82 36.08 -11.42
N ALA A 193 22.51 35.90 -11.54
CA ALA A 193 21.64 36.77 -12.33
C ALA A 193 21.27 38.07 -11.62
N SER A 194 21.62 38.19 -10.33
CA SER A 194 21.36 39.35 -9.51
C SER A 194 22.02 40.62 -10.10
N GLY A 195 21.19 41.60 -10.48
CA GLY A 195 21.63 42.77 -11.26
C GLY A 195 20.54 43.36 -12.15
N SER A 196 20.88 43.69 -13.40
CA SER A 196 19.96 44.31 -14.37
C SER A 196 18.76 43.43 -14.76
N LEU A 197 18.81 42.13 -14.48
CA LEU A 197 17.75 41.16 -14.74
C LEU A 197 16.91 40.83 -13.50
N ALA A 198 17.17 41.45 -12.34
CA ALA A 198 16.59 41.08 -11.05
C ALA A 198 15.05 40.96 -11.04
N PRO A 199 14.25 41.86 -11.67
CA PRO A 199 12.79 41.73 -11.67
C PRO A 199 12.29 40.50 -12.44
N VAL A 200 12.97 40.13 -13.53
CA VAL A 200 12.61 38.99 -14.37
C VAL A 200 13.07 37.68 -13.71
N GLU A 201 14.24 37.72 -13.09
CA GLU A 201 14.82 36.61 -12.33
C GLU A 201 13.92 36.15 -11.19
N GLN A 202 13.42 37.08 -10.36
CA GLN A 202 12.55 36.76 -9.21
C GLN A 202 11.30 35.99 -9.64
N GLY A 203 10.66 36.39 -10.75
CA GLY A 203 9.49 35.70 -11.30
C GLY A 203 9.82 34.28 -11.79
N ILE A 204 10.92 34.13 -12.53
CA ILE A 204 11.38 32.83 -13.05
C ILE A 204 11.75 31.89 -11.90
N ALA A 205 12.50 32.38 -10.92
CA ALA A 205 12.94 31.57 -9.80
C ALA A 205 11.78 31.15 -8.89
N ALA A 206 10.82 32.04 -8.64
CA ALA A 206 9.60 31.71 -7.90
C ALA A 206 8.77 30.62 -8.60
N LEU A 207 8.61 30.70 -9.94
CA LEU A 207 7.94 29.67 -10.74
C LEU A 207 8.70 28.34 -10.70
N ALA A 208 10.02 28.37 -10.89
CA ALA A 208 10.86 27.18 -10.84
C ALA A 208 10.76 26.50 -9.47
N ASN A 209 10.96 27.25 -8.38
CA ASN A 209 10.84 26.75 -7.02
C ASN A 209 9.44 26.17 -6.74
N GLY A 210 8.37 26.84 -7.21
CA GLY A 210 7.00 26.35 -7.12
C GLY A 210 6.79 24.98 -7.81
N LEU A 211 7.26 24.84 -9.05
CA LEU A 211 7.20 23.59 -9.80
C LEU A 211 8.01 22.46 -9.13
N LEU A 212 9.19 22.78 -8.60
CA LEU A 212 10.01 21.82 -7.87
C LEU A 212 9.32 21.31 -6.60
N PHE A 213 8.64 22.19 -5.85
CA PHE A 213 7.85 21.76 -4.69
C PHE A 213 6.64 20.92 -5.08
N ILE A 214 5.98 21.23 -6.21
CA ILE A 214 4.91 20.36 -6.75
C ILE A 214 5.47 18.98 -7.11
N LEU A 215 6.67 18.93 -7.70
CA LEU A 215 7.33 17.67 -8.06
C LEU A 215 7.71 16.87 -6.81
N ILE A 216 8.23 17.51 -5.76
CA ILE A 216 8.47 16.87 -4.45
C ILE A 216 7.14 16.38 -3.84
N ALA A 217 6.10 17.22 -3.84
CA ALA A 217 4.79 16.85 -3.34
C ALA A 217 4.23 15.63 -4.09
N PHE A 218 4.38 15.57 -5.41
CA PHE A 218 4.00 14.42 -6.23
C PHE A 218 4.87 13.18 -5.95
N ALA A 219 6.17 13.36 -5.76
CA ALA A 219 7.10 12.27 -5.47
C ALA A 219 6.85 11.64 -4.09
N VAL A 220 6.39 12.45 -3.13
CA VAL A 220 6.09 12.05 -1.75
C VAL A 220 4.62 11.67 -1.56
N ARG A 221 3.71 12.17 -2.40
CA ARG A 221 2.30 11.79 -2.42
C ARG A 221 2.24 10.28 -2.58
N GLU A 222 1.75 9.60 -1.54
CA GLU A 222 1.59 8.15 -1.54
C GLU A 222 0.94 7.72 -2.86
N PRO A 223 1.63 6.93 -3.69
CA PRO A 223 0.91 6.06 -4.59
C PRO A 223 0.27 5.07 -3.61
N THR A 224 -1.05 5.18 -3.44
CA THR A 224 -1.85 4.31 -2.57
C THR A 224 -1.30 2.88 -2.67
N ILE A 225 -1.10 2.25 -1.51
CA ILE A 225 -0.29 1.05 -1.27
C ILE A 225 -0.56 -0.09 -2.28
N LEU A 226 -1.70 -0.09 -2.96
CA LEU A 226 -2.03 -1.07 -3.99
C LEU A 226 -1.50 -0.80 -5.40
N SER A 227 -1.19 0.44 -5.79
CA SER A 227 -0.42 0.70 -7.02
C SER A 227 1.01 0.11 -6.91
N ARG A 228 1.52 0.06 -5.68
CA ARG A 228 2.77 -0.61 -5.30
C ARG A 228 2.68 -2.14 -5.47
N ILE A 229 1.47 -2.74 -5.44
CA ILE A 229 1.24 -4.17 -5.68
C ILE A 229 0.84 -4.44 -7.14
N MET A 230 0.13 -3.53 -7.82
CA MET A 230 -0.30 -3.69 -9.22
C MET A 230 0.83 -3.57 -10.24
N SER A 231 1.99 -3.01 -9.88
CA SER A 231 3.20 -3.15 -10.73
C SER A 231 4.02 -4.42 -10.41
N ILE A 232 3.73 -5.10 -9.30
CA ILE A 232 4.54 -6.22 -8.77
C ILE A 232 3.81 -7.58 -8.92
N GLY A 233 2.48 -7.60 -8.93
CA GLY A 233 1.67 -8.74 -9.35
C GLY A 233 1.16 -8.49 -10.76
N GLY A 234 1.42 -9.40 -11.68
CA GLY A 234 1.00 -9.33 -13.09
C GLY A 234 -0.51 -9.35 -13.33
N LEU A 235 -1.28 -8.52 -12.63
CA LEU A 235 -2.70 -8.26 -12.91
C LEU A 235 -2.92 -7.37 -14.14
N GLY A 236 -1.82 -6.96 -14.82
CA GLY A 236 -1.84 -6.36 -16.16
C GLY A 236 -1.00 -7.12 -17.21
N SER A 237 -0.52 -8.33 -16.90
CA SER A 237 0.33 -9.13 -17.79
C SER A 237 -0.09 -10.60 -17.80
N GLY A 238 -1.40 -10.83 -17.95
CA GLY A 238 -1.81 -11.98 -18.73
C GLY A 238 -1.43 -11.69 -20.17
N THR A 239 -0.24 -12.13 -20.59
CA THR A 239 0.03 -12.31 -22.01
C THR A 239 -1.08 -13.22 -22.53
N ALA A 240 -2.08 -12.63 -23.17
CA ALA A 240 -2.88 -13.30 -24.17
C ALA A 240 -1.87 -13.84 -25.17
N ARG A 241 -1.48 -15.11 -25.01
CA ARG A 241 -0.84 -15.86 -26.07
C ARG A 241 -2.01 -16.28 -26.95
N PRO A 242 -2.20 -15.70 -28.14
CA PRO A 242 -3.18 -16.23 -29.06
C PRO A 242 -2.68 -17.63 -29.43
N LEU A 243 -3.41 -18.66 -29.03
CA LEU A 243 -3.32 -19.95 -29.70
C LEU A 243 -3.85 -19.72 -31.11
N THR A 244 -2.97 -19.28 -32.00
CA THR A 244 -3.21 -19.27 -33.43
C THR A 244 -3.51 -20.70 -33.85
N SER A 245 -4.74 -20.90 -34.30
CA SER A 245 -5.12 -22.08 -35.06
C SER A 245 -4.32 -22.13 -36.37
N SER A 246 -4.27 -23.34 -36.93
CA SER A 246 -3.71 -23.71 -38.23
C SER A 246 -2.22 -24.12 -38.26
N LYS A 247 -2.00 -25.43 -38.17
CA LYS A 247 -1.83 -26.22 -39.40
C LYS A 247 -2.26 -27.66 -39.15
N ILE A 248 -3.42 -27.97 -39.71
CA ILE A 248 -3.77 -29.34 -40.11
C ILE A 248 -2.63 -29.83 -41.00
N ARG A 249 -1.90 -30.85 -40.53
CA ARG A 249 -1.16 -31.75 -41.42
C ARG A 249 -1.65 -33.16 -41.14
N ALA A 250 -2.42 -33.65 -42.09
CA ALA A 250 -2.83 -35.03 -42.19
C ALA A 250 -1.60 -35.95 -42.15
N GLY A 251 -1.72 -37.05 -41.42
CA GLY A 251 -0.80 -38.17 -41.55
C GLY A 251 -0.62 -38.98 -40.27
N SER A 252 -1.10 -40.22 -40.32
CA SER A 252 -0.70 -41.36 -39.49
C SER A 252 -1.55 -41.67 -38.25
N THR A 253 -2.52 -42.54 -38.49
CA THR A 253 -3.11 -43.51 -37.60
C THR A 253 -2.08 -44.18 -36.68
N ARG A 254 -2.26 -44.05 -35.36
CA ARG A 254 -1.97 -45.12 -34.40
C ARG A 254 -2.75 -44.90 -33.10
N SER A 255 -3.77 -45.74 -32.94
CA SER A 255 -4.39 -46.09 -31.66
C SER A 255 -3.31 -46.43 -30.64
N PHE A 256 -3.27 -45.69 -29.54
CA PHE A 256 -2.70 -46.13 -28.27
C PHE A 256 -3.65 -45.69 -27.17
N ALA A 257 -4.37 -46.67 -26.63
CA ALA A 257 -5.12 -46.54 -25.39
C ALA A 257 -4.16 -46.11 -24.27
N LEU A 258 -4.46 -44.99 -23.62
CA LEU A 258 -3.82 -44.56 -22.37
C LEU A 258 -4.94 -44.26 -21.36
N ASP A 259 -5.22 -45.32 -20.59
CA ASP A 259 -5.65 -45.36 -19.20
C ASP A 259 -6.10 -44.02 -18.57
N SER A 260 -7.41 -43.80 -18.56
CA SER A 260 -8.11 -42.64 -18.02
C SER A 260 -8.19 -42.68 -16.48
N LYS A 261 -7.06 -42.60 -15.78
CA LYS A 261 -7.04 -42.75 -14.30
C LYS A 261 -6.43 -41.66 -13.40
N PRO A 262 -5.90 -40.50 -13.85
CA PRO A 262 -5.57 -39.42 -12.91
C PRO A 262 -6.65 -38.32 -12.77
N VAL A 263 -7.58 -38.17 -13.73
CA VAL A 263 -8.51 -37.03 -13.76
C VAL A 263 -9.79 -37.27 -12.94
N ASP A 264 -10.27 -38.52 -12.86
CA ASP A 264 -11.49 -38.86 -12.11
C ASP A 264 -11.30 -38.86 -10.58
N LEU A 265 -10.06 -39.00 -10.09
CA LEU A 265 -9.74 -38.94 -8.65
C LEU A 265 -9.75 -37.50 -8.13
N ALA A 266 -9.32 -36.53 -8.93
CA ALA A 266 -9.35 -35.10 -8.57
C ALA A 266 -10.78 -34.54 -8.53
N ARG A 267 -11.66 -35.03 -9.40
CA ARG A 267 -13.07 -34.58 -9.48
C ARG A 267 -13.93 -35.09 -8.30
N LYS A 268 -13.51 -36.17 -7.62
CA LYS A 268 -14.21 -36.77 -6.45
C LYS A 268 -13.99 -36.03 -5.12
N SER A 269 -13.07 -35.07 -5.06
CA SER A 269 -12.68 -34.38 -3.81
C SER A 269 -13.01 -32.89 -3.80
N LEU A 270 -13.88 -32.41 -4.68
CA LEU A 270 -14.22 -31.00 -4.81
C LEU A 270 -15.32 -30.56 -3.81
N PHE A 271 -15.44 -29.26 -3.55
CA PHE A 271 -16.35 -28.68 -2.55
C PHE A 271 -17.81 -28.93 -2.89
N SER A 272 -18.18 -28.81 -4.16
CA SER A 272 -19.51 -29.08 -4.70
C SER A 272 -19.99 -30.50 -4.40
N THR A 273 -19.08 -31.46 -4.47
CA THR A 273 -19.34 -32.87 -4.12
C THR A 273 -19.64 -33.03 -2.63
N MET A 274 -19.03 -32.24 -1.75
CA MET A 274 -19.36 -32.27 -0.31
C MET A 274 -20.76 -31.76 -0.02
N LEU A 275 -21.25 -30.80 -0.83
CA LEU A 275 -22.59 -30.24 -0.71
C LEU A 275 -23.66 -31.02 -1.48
N ARG A 276 -23.26 -32.01 -2.30
CA ARG A 276 -24.12 -32.69 -3.28
C ARG A 276 -24.77 -31.72 -4.27
N MET A 277 -24.01 -30.71 -4.70
CA MET A 277 -24.43 -29.68 -5.64
C MET A 277 -23.47 -29.64 -6.83
N ARG A 278 -23.84 -28.94 -7.90
CA ARG A 278 -22.92 -28.61 -8.99
C ARG A 278 -22.21 -27.27 -8.72
N HIS A 279 -21.07 -27.05 -9.38
CA HIS A 279 -20.31 -25.81 -9.27
C HIS A 279 -21.17 -24.57 -9.58
N GLU A 280 -21.97 -24.62 -10.64
CA GLU A 280 -22.81 -23.49 -11.07
C GLU A 280 -23.89 -23.09 -10.06
N GLU A 281 -24.23 -24.00 -9.13
CA GLU A 281 -25.20 -23.73 -8.07
C GLU A 281 -24.58 -23.03 -6.85
N ILE A 282 -23.25 -23.09 -6.75
CA ILE A 282 -22.43 -22.50 -5.66
C ILE A 282 -21.91 -21.12 -6.07
N VAL A 283 -21.65 -20.94 -7.36
CA VAL A 283 -21.19 -19.69 -7.94
C VAL A 283 -22.14 -18.52 -7.60
N GLY A 284 -21.56 -17.38 -7.21
CA GLY A 284 -22.26 -16.16 -6.83
C GLY A 284 -23.04 -16.26 -5.51
N LYS A 285 -22.77 -17.27 -4.67
CA LYS A 285 -23.46 -17.44 -3.39
C LYS A 285 -22.64 -16.97 -2.20
N ARG A 286 -23.36 -16.58 -1.14
CA ARG A 286 -22.82 -16.26 0.18
C ARG A 286 -22.98 -17.46 1.11
N LEU A 287 -21.87 -18.08 1.45
CA LEU A 287 -21.78 -19.28 2.29
C LEU A 287 -21.24 -18.89 3.67
N LEU A 288 -21.93 -19.34 4.71
CA LEU A 288 -21.43 -19.32 6.08
C LEU A 288 -21.03 -20.73 6.50
N LEU A 289 -19.80 -20.91 7.00
CA LEU A 289 -19.33 -22.14 7.61
C LEU A 289 -19.14 -21.94 9.11
N GLU A 290 -20.05 -22.50 9.89
CA GLU A 290 -19.91 -22.59 11.33
C GLU A 290 -19.11 -23.85 11.67
N TYR A 291 -17.96 -23.66 12.30
CA TYR A 291 -17.08 -24.77 12.65
C TYR A 291 -16.92 -24.94 14.15
N ASP A 292 -16.66 -26.18 14.55
CA ASP A 292 -16.08 -26.53 15.85
C ASP A 292 -14.53 -26.46 15.72
N PRO A 293 -13.83 -25.70 16.58
CA PRO A 293 -12.37 -25.55 16.50
C PRO A 293 -11.61 -26.86 16.73
N SER A 294 -12.25 -27.90 17.30
CA SER A 294 -11.67 -29.23 17.45
C SER A 294 -11.75 -30.10 16.18
N ALA A 295 -12.54 -29.68 15.18
CA ALA A 295 -12.66 -30.37 13.90
C ALA A 295 -11.69 -29.79 12.84
N SER A 296 -11.32 -30.61 11.84
CA SER A 296 -10.42 -30.21 10.74
C SER A 296 -11.11 -29.35 9.66
N TYR A 297 -11.66 -28.21 10.08
CA TYR A 297 -12.45 -27.31 9.23
C TYR A 297 -11.65 -26.74 8.04
N GLU A 298 -10.32 -26.67 8.16
CA GLU A 298 -9.42 -26.21 7.10
C GLU A 298 -9.52 -27.06 5.83
N ARG A 299 -9.92 -28.32 5.94
CA ARG A 299 -10.17 -29.21 4.79
C ARG A 299 -11.34 -28.74 3.93
N VAL A 300 -12.33 -28.05 4.53
CA VAL A 300 -13.46 -27.48 3.78
C VAL A 300 -12.98 -26.32 2.93
N VAL A 301 -12.10 -25.47 3.48
CA VAL A 301 -11.52 -24.32 2.76
C VAL A 301 -10.57 -24.79 1.65
N GLU A 302 -9.77 -25.82 1.90
CA GLU A 302 -8.91 -26.44 0.89
C GLU A 302 -9.71 -26.94 -0.31
N LYS A 303 -10.82 -27.65 -0.05
CA LYS A 303 -11.70 -28.12 -1.12
C LYS A 303 -12.44 -27.00 -1.83
N PHE A 304 -12.85 -25.96 -1.09
CA PHE A 304 -13.44 -24.76 -1.68
C PHE A 304 -12.45 -24.11 -2.65
N ALA A 305 -11.21 -23.87 -2.21
CA ALA A 305 -10.18 -23.31 -3.09
C ALA A 305 -9.88 -24.22 -4.29
N GLY A 306 -9.82 -25.54 -4.06
CA GLY A 306 -9.62 -26.53 -5.11
C GLY A 306 -10.72 -26.55 -6.18
N GLU A 307 -11.98 -26.25 -5.83
CA GLU A 307 -13.09 -26.14 -6.80
C GLU A 307 -12.85 -25.02 -7.81
N PHE A 308 -12.53 -23.81 -7.33
CA PHE A 308 -12.28 -22.66 -8.21
C PHE A 308 -11.02 -22.88 -9.05
N VAL A 309 -9.94 -23.41 -8.47
CA VAL A 309 -8.73 -23.76 -9.21
C VAL A 309 -9.01 -24.80 -10.29
N ALA A 310 -9.82 -25.83 -10.00
CA ALA A 310 -10.19 -26.86 -10.97
C ALA A 310 -11.02 -26.33 -12.15
N ASN A 311 -11.77 -25.24 -11.93
CA ASN A 311 -12.56 -24.55 -12.96
C ASN A 311 -11.79 -23.38 -13.63
N LEU A 312 -10.49 -23.20 -13.33
CA LEU A 312 -9.66 -22.09 -13.82
C LEU A 312 -10.17 -20.71 -13.39
N GLU A 313 -10.82 -20.65 -12.25
CA GLU A 313 -11.37 -19.45 -11.65
C GLU A 313 -10.43 -18.91 -10.54
N PRO A 314 -10.23 -17.59 -10.45
CA PRO A 314 -9.41 -16.99 -9.40
C PRO A 314 -10.02 -17.24 -8.01
N VAL A 315 -9.17 -17.63 -7.05
CA VAL A 315 -9.56 -17.77 -5.64
C VAL A 315 -8.62 -17.04 -4.70
N ALA A 316 -9.22 -16.31 -3.76
CA ALA A 316 -8.51 -15.62 -2.69
C ALA A 316 -8.96 -16.11 -1.31
N VAL A 317 -8.00 -16.26 -0.39
CA VAL A 317 -8.26 -16.67 0.99
C VAL A 317 -7.65 -15.68 1.96
N PHE A 318 -8.50 -15.10 2.81
CA PHE A 318 -8.15 -14.18 3.88
C PHE A 318 -8.05 -14.95 5.19
N THR A 319 -6.85 -15.04 5.74
CA THR A 319 -6.53 -15.90 6.89
C THR A 319 -5.51 -15.24 7.82
N SER A 320 -5.30 -15.75 9.03
CA SER A 320 -4.30 -15.26 9.98
C SER A 320 -3.04 -16.12 9.90
N ILE A 321 -1.84 -15.54 10.01
CA ILE A 321 -0.60 -16.32 10.05
C ILE A 321 -0.70 -17.34 11.19
N GLY A 322 -0.44 -18.60 10.87
CA GLY A 322 -0.46 -19.70 11.84
C GLY A 322 -1.81 -20.38 12.02
N SER A 323 -2.89 -19.88 11.40
CA SER A 323 -4.18 -20.58 11.41
C SER A 323 -4.10 -21.94 10.71
N PRO A 324 -4.97 -22.89 11.04
CA PRO A 324 -5.08 -24.17 10.31
C PRO A 324 -5.23 -24.00 8.79
N VAL A 325 -6.03 -23.03 8.35
CA VAL A 325 -6.25 -22.71 6.92
C VAL A 325 -4.96 -22.20 6.28
N HIS A 326 -4.25 -21.28 6.93
CA HIS A 326 -2.95 -20.78 6.47
C HIS A 326 -1.97 -21.92 6.23
N ARG A 327 -1.86 -22.87 7.18
CA ARG A 327 -0.90 -23.99 7.09
C ARG A 327 -1.16 -24.93 5.91
N VAL A 328 -2.42 -25.20 5.59
CA VAL A 328 -2.79 -26.13 4.50
C VAL A 328 -2.65 -25.48 3.12
N LEU A 329 -2.95 -24.19 3.01
CA LEU A 329 -2.94 -23.48 1.71
C LEU A 329 -1.59 -22.85 1.38
N ARG A 330 -0.70 -22.65 2.37
CA ARG A 330 0.60 -22.03 2.14
C ARG A 330 1.43 -22.84 1.14
N GLY A 331 1.89 -22.17 0.08
CA GLY A 331 2.72 -22.77 -0.96
C GLY A 331 1.94 -23.30 -2.17
N GLN A 332 0.60 -23.27 -2.13
CA GLN A 332 -0.21 -23.51 -3.33
C GLN A 332 -0.03 -22.35 -4.32
N ARG A 333 0.19 -22.68 -5.60
CA ARG A 333 0.53 -21.70 -6.66
C ARG A 333 -0.68 -20.99 -7.25
N ASP A 334 -1.85 -21.62 -7.18
CA ASP A 334 -3.07 -21.15 -7.84
C ASP A 334 -4.08 -20.53 -6.85
N VAL A 335 -3.70 -20.40 -5.58
CA VAL A 335 -4.51 -19.79 -4.52
C VAL A 335 -3.85 -18.52 -4.01
N LYS A 336 -4.58 -17.39 -4.03
CA LYS A 336 -4.06 -16.12 -3.51
C LYS A 336 -4.33 -15.98 -2.01
N LEU A 337 -3.30 -15.98 -1.19
CA LEU A 337 -3.40 -15.81 0.26
C LEU A 337 -3.20 -14.36 0.70
N PHE A 338 -4.13 -13.87 1.50
CA PHE A 338 -4.03 -12.62 2.24
C PHE A 338 -3.94 -12.94 3.73
N SER A 339 -2.71 -12.93 4.26
CA SER A 339 -2.42 -13.44 5.61
C SER A 339 -2.20 -12.31 6.61
N PHE A 340 -3.06 -12.19 7.62
CA PHE A 340 -2.93 -11.20 8.68
C PHE A 340 -1.78 -11.53 9.63
N SER A 341 -0.97 -10.53 9.99
CA SER A 341 0.20 -10.70 10.84
C SER A 341 0.40 -9.54 11.82
N THR A 342 0.73 -9.88 13.06
CA THR A 342 1.27 -8.95 14.07
C THR A 342 2.64 -8.38 13.71
N ASN A 343 3.42 -9.11 12.89
CA ASN A 343 4.81 -8.77 12.57
C ASN A 343 4.95 -7.78 11.41
N THR A 344 3.83 -7.34 10.81
CA THR A 344 3.84 -6.37 9.71
C THR A 344 2.95 -5.18 10.01
N SER A 345 3.50 -3.97 9.86
CA SER A 345 2.76 -2.71 10.01
C SER A 345 2.20 -2.19 8.67
N THR A 346 2.58 -2.82 7.56
CA THR A 346 2.12 -2.49 6.19
C THR A 346 1.96 -3.77 5.38
N PRO A 347 1.10 -3.78 4.34
CA PRO A 347 1.04 -4.90 3.42
C PRO A 347 2.41 -5.21 2.81
N SER A 348 2.82 -6.46 2.83
CA SER A 348 4.10 -6.89 2.25
C SER A 348 3.94 -8.22 1.52
N ARG A 349 4.62 -8.37 0.38
CA ARG A 349 4.59 -9.62 -0.38
C ARG A 349 5.54 -10.61 0.27
N GLN A 350 5.02 -11.75 0.74
CA GLN A 350 5.85 -12.83 1.24
C GLN A 350 6.24 -13.81 0.12
N SER A 351 5.33 -14.05 -0.84
CA SER A 351 5.57 -14.90 -2.00
C SER A 351 4.74 -14.45 -3.21
N GLU A 352 4.80 -15.17 -4.33
CA GLU A 352 3.96 -14.82 -5.48
C GLU A 352 2.46 -14.90 -5.18
N THR A 353 2.10 -15.85 -4.33
CA THR A 353 0.74 -16.17 -3.95
C THR A 353 0.34 -15.60 -2.59
N GLU A 354 1.28 -15.15 -1.77
CA GLU A 354 1.01 -14.71 -0.39
C GLU A 354 1.33 -13.23 -0.17
N ILE A 355 0.32 -12.48 0.28
CA ILE A 355 0.40 -11.09 0.70
C ILE A 355 0.12 -11.03 2.20
N LEU A 356 1.03 -10.45 2.96
CA LEU A 356 0.84 -10.20 4.38
C LEU A 356 0.06 -8.91 4.58
N LEU A 357 -0.92 -8.93 5.47
CA LEU A 357 -1.72 -7.77 5.87
C LEU A 357 -1.51 -7.48 7.36
N PRO A 358 -1.53 -6.21 7.80
CA PRO A 358 -1.53 -5.88 9.22
C PRO A 358 -2.84 -6.32 9.88
N GLU A 359 -2.76 -7.06 10.98
CA GLU A 359 -3.88 -7.65 11.73
C GLU A 359 -4.94 -6.63 12.22
N ARG A 360 -4.62 -5.33 12.19
CA ARG A 360 -5.45 -4.25 12.76
C ARG A 360 -6.12 -3.35 11.74
N ASP A 361 -5.95 -3.56 10.43
CA ASP A 361 -6.40 -2.61 9.42
C ASP A 361 -7.53 -3.17 8.54
N ALA A 362 -8.77 -2.99 9.01
CA ALA A 362 -9.98 -3.41 8.30
C ALA A 362 -10.15 -2.71 6.95
N SER A 363 -9.66 -1.48 6.82
CA SER A 363 -9.71 -0.74 5.56
C SER A 363 -8.84 -1.40 4.50
N LEU A 364 -7.71 -2.00 4.89
CA LEU A 364 -6.86 -2.76 3.96
C LEU A 364 -7.50 -4.08 3.52
N LEU A 365 -8.31 -4.72 4.37
CA LEU A 365 -9.10 -5.88 3.98
C LEU A 365 -10.12 -5.49 2.89
N LEU A 366 -10.93 -4.45 3.15
CA LEU A 366 -11.94 -3.99 2.20
C LEU A 366 -11.31 -3.54 0.87
N ASP A 367 -10.19 -2.81 0.93
CA ASP A 367 -9.43 -2.40 -0.25
C ASP A 367 -8.87 -3.59 -1.04
N ALA A 368 -8.39 -4.63 -0.35
CA ALA A 368 -7.91 -5.85 -1.01
C ALA A 368 -9.04 -6.61 -1.72
N VAL A 369 -10.23 -6.67 -1.12
CA VAL A 369 -11.42 -7.29 -1.72
C VAL A 369 -11.89 -6.50 -2.94
N ASP A 370 -12.10 -5.19 -2.81
CA ASP A 370 -12.54 -4.33 -3.91
C ASP A 370 -11.65 -4.48 -5.14
N LYS A 371 -10.33 -4.46 -4.94
CA LYS A 371 -9.38 -4.60 -6.05
C LYS A 371 -9.23 -6.01 -6.60
N LEU A 372 -9.39 -7.04 -5.76
CA LEU A 372 -9.48 -8.43 -6.25
C LEU A 372 -10.64 -8.54 -7.24
N LEU A 373 -11.81 -8.02 -6.87
CA LEU A 373 -13.01 -8.07 -7.70
C LEU A 373 -12.86 -7.21 -8.97
N GLN A 374 -12.30 -6.00 -8.87
CA GLN A 374 -12.04 -5.16 -10.04
C GLN A 374 -11.07 -5.80 -11.04
N ALA A 375 -10.05 -6.50 -10.56
CA ALA A 375 -9.06 -7.13 -11.42
C ALA A 375 -9.58 -8.36 -12.18
N HIS A 376 -10.61 -9.01 -11.63
CA HIS A 376 -11.25 -10.19 -12.19
C HIS A 376 -12.68 -9.87 -12.67
N HIS A 377 -12.91 -8.63 -13.10
CA HIS A 377 -14.23 -8.19 -13.55
C HIS A 377 -14.77 -9.09 -14.67
N GLY A 378 -15.96 -9.66 -14.46
CA GLY A 378 -16.61 -10.58 -15.40
C GLY A 378 -16.08 -12.02 -15.37
N GLN A 379 -15.24 -12.38 -14.40
CA GLN A 379 -14.89 -13.76 -14.07
C GLN A 379 -15.57 -14.20 -12.78
N GLU A 380 -15.85 -15.48 -12.64
CA GLU A 380 -16.29 -16.04 -11.36
C GLU A 380 -15.13 -16.08 -10.38
N VAL A 381 -15.30 -15.47 -9.20
CA VAL A 381 -14.25 -15.35 -8.18
C VAL A 381 -14.67 -16.05 -6.91
N GLY A 382 -13.79 -16.88 -6.36
CA GLY A 382 -13.95 -17.48 -5.03
C GLY A 382 -13.25 -16.64 -3.96
N ILE A 383 -13.92 -16.34 -2.86
CA ILE A 383 -13.33 -15.62 -1.72
C ILE A 383 -13.64 -16.36 -0.42
N ALA A 384 -12.62 -16.73 0.36
CA ALA A 384 -12.81 -17.33 1.68
C ALA A 384 -12.26 -16.44 2.81
N PHE A 385 -12.98 -16.33 3.93
CA PHE A 385 -12.60 -15.56 5.12
C PHE A 385 -12.53 -16.47 6.36
N ASP A 386 -11.32 -16.80 6.77
CA ASP A 386 -11.01 -17.50 8.03
C ASP A 386 -10.87 -16.53 9.22
N VAL A 387 -10.67 -15.25 8.95
CA VAL A 387 -10.36 -14.22 9.97
C VAL A 387 -11.58 -13.59 10.66
N PHE A 388 -12.80 -13.97 10.32
CA PHE A 388 -13.97 -13.24 10.83
C PHE A 388 -14.13 -13.38 12.35
N THR A 389 -13.88 -14.57 12.90
CA THR A 389 -13.89 -14.77 14.36
C THR A 389 -12.83 -13.90 15.04
N ASP A 390 -11.62 -13.83 14.47
CA ASP A 390 -10.55 -12.97 14.97
C ASP A 390 -10.96 -11.49 14.94
N LEU A 391 -11.59 -11.03 13.86
CA LEU A 391 -12.08 -9.65 13.74
C LEU A 391 -13.09 -9.31 14.83
N VAL A 392 -14.01 -10.22 15.16
CA VAL A 392 -14.98 -10.04 16.25
C VAL A 392 -14.26 -9.90 17.58
N LEU A 393 -13.30 -10.80 17.87
CA LEU A 393 -12.55 -10.78 19.13
C LEU A 393 -11.67 -9.52 19.29
N PHE A 394 -11.05 -9.04 18.21
CA PHE A 394 -10.13 -7.90 18.27
C PHE A 394 -10.81 -6.53 18.13
N LYS A 395 -11.87 -6.41 17.33
CA LYS A 395 -12.49 -5.11 16.99
C LYS A 395 -13.90 -4.93 17.58
N GLY A 396 -14.50 -5.99 18.12
CA GLY A 396 -15.89 -6.02 18.53
C GLY A 396 -16.82 -6.43 17.39
N PHE A 397 -17.97 -6.98 17.78
CA PHE A 397 -18.94 -7.58 16.87
C PHE A 397 -19.47 -6.58 15.84
N GLU A 398 -19.84 -5.37 16.24
CA GLU A 398 -20.47 -4.37 15.37
C GLU A 398 -19.52 -3.97 14.22
N LYS A 399 -18.24 -3.78 14.54
CA LYS A 399 -17.23 -3.42 13.55
C LYS A 399 -16.93 -4.60 12.61
N ALA A 400 -16.80 -5.80 13.15
CA ALA A 400 -16.58 -7.01 12.34
C ALA A 400 -17.76 -7.29 11.40
N TYR A 401 -18.99 -7.14 11.90
CA TYR A 401 -20.22 -7.28 11.14
C TYR A 401 -20.28 -6.26 10.00
N ALA A 402 -19.99 -4.98 10.27
CA ALA A 402 -19.96 -3.95 9.23
C ALA A 402 -18.95 -4.28 8.12
N ILE A 403 -17.76 -4.77 8.48
CA ILE A 403 -16.73 -5.17 7.51
C ILE A 403 -17.23 -6.30 6.61
N ILE A 404 -17.76 -7.39 7.19
CA ILE A 404 -18.23 -8.53 6.40
C ILE A 404 -19.48 -8.20 5.60
N SER A 405 -20.37 -7.35 6.11
CA SER A 405 -21.51 -6.83 5.34
C SER A 405 -21.03 -6.08 4.09
N SER A 406 -20.05 -5.17 4.24
CA SER A 406 -19.47 -4.46 3.09
C SER A 406 -18.78 -5.41 2.10
N VAL A 407 -18.05 -6.43 2.59
CA VAL A 407 -17.46 -7.46 1.73
C VAL A 407 -18.54 -8.21 0.94
N ALA A 408 -19.62 -8.64 1.61
CA ALA A 408 -20.70 -9.37 0.98
C ALA A 408 -21.44 -8.51 -0.08
N GLU A 409 -21.60 -7.21 0.17
CA GLU A 409 -22.15 -6.26 -0.81
C GLU A 409 -21.23 -6.11 -2.04
N MET A 410 -19.92 -5.96 -1.83
CA MET A 410 -18.95 -5.89 -2.93
C MET A 410 -18.92 -7.18 -3.75
N ALA A 411 -18.95 -8.34 -3.10
CA ALA A 411 -18.95 -9.64 -3.75
C ALA A 411 -20.21 -9.84 -4.61
N ASP A 412 -21.39 -9.50 -4.11
CA ASP A 412 -22.66 -9.63 -4.86
C ASP A 412 -22.69 -8.75 -6.11
N ALA A 413 -22.13 -7.54 -6.03
CA ALA A 413 -22.06 -6.63 -7.18
C ALA A 413 -21.27 -7.20 -8.37
N GLN A 414 -20.38 -8.17 -8.10
CA GLN A 414 -19.51 -8.81 -9.09
C GLN A 414 -19.77 -10.32 -9.23
N SER A 415 -20.89 -10.82 -8.68
CA SER A 415 -21.25 -12.25 -8.67
C SER A 415 -20.18 -13.17 -8.05
N ALA A 416 -19.34 -12.65 -7.14
CA ALA A 416 -18.32 -13.45 -6.49
C ALA A 416 -18.91 -14.36 -5.41
N THR A 417 -18.34 -15.57 -5.30
CA THR A 417 -18.73 -16.55 -4.28
C THR A 417 -17.94 -16.30 -3.01
N THR A 418 -18.64 -16.10 -1.89
CA THR A 418 -18.00 -15.82 -0.61
C THR A 418 -18.23 -16.95 0.39
N LEU A 419 -17.18 -17.46 1.03
CA LEU A 419 -17.21 -18.41 2.13
C LEU A 419 -16.66 -17.75 3.40
N VAL A 420 -17.50 -17.46 4.38
CA VAL A 420 -17.07 -16.90 5.68
C VAL A 420 -17.09 -17.98 6.74
N LEU A 421 -16.02 -18.07 7.52
CA LEU A 421 -15.86 -19.03 8.59
C LEU A 421 -16.11 -18.39 9.95
N VAL A 422 -16.91 -19.07 10.77
CA VAL A 422 -17.25 -18.67 12.13
C VAL A 422 -16.97 -19.81 13.08
N ASN A 423 -16.20 -19.55 14.13
CA ASN A 423 -16.14 -20.46 15.26
C ASN A 423 -17.46 -20.37 16.04
N SER A 424 -18.23 -21.45 15.99
CA SER A 424 -19.56 -21.54 16.62
C SER A 424 -19.53 -21.46 18.16
N THR A 425 -18.38 -21.78 18.78
CA THR A 425 -18.21 -21.71 20.24
C THR A 425 -17.71 -20.33 20.71
N ALA A 426 -17.25 -19.47 19.79
CA ALA A 426 -16.65 -18.19 20.14
C ALA A 426 -17.63 -17.00 20.09
N LEU A 427 -18.80 -17.17 19.47
CA LEU A 427 -19.82 -16.12 19.36
C LEU A 427 -21.09 -16.48 20.15
N GLU A 428 -21.71 -15.46 20.76
CA GLU A 428 -23.01 -15.60 21.41
C GLU A 428 -24.13 -15.84 20.41
N GLY A 429 -25.20 -16.55 20.84
CA GLY A 429 -26.30 -16.95 19.95
C GLY A 429 -26.99 -15.80 19.20
N ARG A 430 -27.12 -14.62 19.83
CA ARG A 430 -27.67 -13.42 19.16
C ARG A 430 -26.76 -12.92 18.04
N ALA A 431 -25.46 -12.81 18.31
CA ALA A 431 -24.46 -12.38 17.34
C ALA A 431 -24.36 -13.36 16.16
N LEU A 432 -24.37 -14.66 16.45
CA LEU A 432 -24.37 -15.71 15.45
C LEU A 432 -25.62 -15.66 14.54
N ASN A 433 -26.80 -15.45 15.12
CA ASN A 433 -28.04 -15.29 14.35
C ASN A 433 -28.06 -14.05 13.46
N ALA A 434 -27.45 -12.94 13.91
CA ALA A 434 -27.30 -11.76 13.08
C ALA A 434 -26.38 -12.04 11.87
N VAL A 435 -25.24 -12.71 12.09
CA VAL A 435 -24.31 -13.10 11.00
C VAL A 435 -24.99 -14.04 10.01
N ARG A 436 -25.73 -15.05 10.50
CA ARG A 436 -26.53 -15.97 9.64
C ARG A 436 -27.47 -15.23 8.69
N GLY A 437 -27.97 -14.06 9.07
CA GLY A 437 -28.85 -13.24 8.23
C GLY A 437 -28.18 -12.66 6.98
N LEU A 438 -26.85 -12.56 6.95
CA LEU A 438 -26.09 -12.02 5.81
C LEU A 438 -25.86 -13.04 4.68
N PHE A 439 -25.99 -14.33 4.97
CA PHE A 439 -25.59 -15.42 4.08
C PHE A 439 -26.79 -16.19 3.51
N THR A 440 -26.67 -16.66 2.28
CA THR A 440 -27.74 -17.38 1.57
C THR A 440 -27.78 -18.86 1.91
N ALA A 441 -26.64 -19.44 2.29
CA ALA A 441 -26.55 -20.79 2.81
C ALA A 441 -25.66 -20.84 4.05
N TYR A 442 -26.03 -21.74 4.97
CA TYR A 442 -25.28 -21.99 6.20
C TYR A 442 -24.96 -23.48 6.32
N LEU A 443 -23.67 -23.73 6.52
CA LEU A 443 -23.02 -25.01 6.68
C LEU A 443 -22.51 -25.13 8.12
N SER A 444 -22.65 -26.31 8.71
CA SER A 444 -22.07 -26.66 10.01
C SER A 444 -21.02 -27.74 9.81
N TYR A 445 -19.86 -27.59 10.45
CA TYR A 445 -18.78 -28.57 10.42
C TYR A 445 -18.33 -28.94 11.83
N GLY A 446 -18.44 -30.22 12.17
CA GLY A 446 -18.01 -30.77 13.45
C GLY A 446 -17.56 -32.24 13.30
N PHE A 447 -17.56 -33.00 14.38
CA PHE A 447 -17.18 -34.42 14.37
C PHE A 447 -17.98 -35.29 13.39
N GLU A 448 -19.25 -34.95 13.18
CA GLU A 448 -20.17 -35.61 12.23
C GLU A 448 -19.88 -35.25 10.75
N GLY A 449 -18.88 -34.40 10.49
CA GLY A 449 -18.56 -33.90 9.16
C GLY A 449 -19.37 -32.67 8.75
N LEU A 450 -19.36 -32.37 7.44
CA LEU A 450 -20.04 -31.20 6.87
C LEU A 450 -21.55 -31.46 6.73
N ARG A 451 -22.37 -30.57 7.29
CA ARG A 451 -23.84 -30.60 7.18
C ARG A 451 -24.36 -29.28 6.62
N VAL A 452 -25.25 -29.36 5.64
CA VAL A 452 -26.00 -28.20 5.13
C VAL A 452 -27.21 -28.00 6.04
N VAL A 453 -27.27 -26.86 6.75
CA VAL A 453 -28.33 -26.61 7.73
C VAL A 453 -29.41 -25.69 7.18
N ARG A 454 -29.05 -24.77 6.28
CA ARG A 454 -30.01 -24.04 5.44
C ARG A 454 -29.50 -24.01 4.00
N ALA A 455 -30.33 -24.52 3.09
CA ALA A 455 -30.04 -24.53 1.65
C ALA A 455 -30.52 -23.23 0.97
N PHE A 456 -29.82 -22.86 -0.10
CA PHE A 456 -30.08 -21.74 -0.98
C PHE A 456 -31.55 -21.69 -1.41
N GLY A 457 -32.28 -20.64 -1.00
CA GLY A 457 -33.60 -20.29 -1.56
C GLY A 457 -34.54 -21.45 -1.93
N GLY A 458 -35.12 -22.11 -0.92
CA GLY A 458 -36.48 -22.65 -1.02
C GLY A 458 -36.71 -24.01 -1.67
N ILE A 459 -36.10 -25.08 -1.17
CA ILE A 459 -36.77 -26.39 -0.99
C ILE A 459 -36.26 -27.01 0.32
N PRO A 460 -37.09 -27.24 1.35
CA PRO A 460 -36.66 -28.01 2.51
C PRO A 460 -36.30 -29.43 2.05
N ALA A 461 -35.15 -29.92 2.51
CA ALA A 461 -34.67 -31.26 2.23
C ALA A 461 -35.78 -32.28 2.53
N ARG A 462 -36.18 -33.00 1.48
CA ARG A 462 -37.16 -34.09 1.55
C ARG A 462 -36.52 -35.23 2.35
N THR A 463 -36.86 -35.34 3.63
CA THR A 463 -36.54 -36.53 4.42
C THR A 463 -37.48 -37.66 3.97
N ASN A 464 -37.00 -38.52 3.08
CA ASN A 464 -37.48 -39.91 3.02
C ASN A 464 -36.97 -40.58 4.31
N GLY A 465 -37.75 -41.25 5.15
CA GLY A 465 -39.13 -41.68 5.10
C GLY A 465 -39.19 -42.97 5.93
N THR A 466 -40.24 -43.17 6.72
CA THR A 466 -40.81 -44.49 7.00
C THR A 466 -42.21 -44.28 7.57
N ASP A 467 -43.20 -44.61 6.75
CA ASP A 467 -44.52 -45.03 7.18
C ASP A 467 -44.41 -46.16 8.20
N GLY A 468 -45.28 -46.09 9.20
CA GLY A 468 -45.55 -47.11 10.19
C GLY A 468 -46.77 -46.67 10.99
N GLY A 469 -47.94 -46.73 10.35
CA GLY A 469 -49.20 -46.34 10.96
C GLY A 469 -49.57 -47.19 12.17
N SER A 470 -50.36 -46.63 13.06
CA SER A 470 -51.40 -47.32 13.84
C SER A 470 -52.34 -46.28 14.43
N ILE A 471 -53.61 -46.57 14.23
CA ILE A 471 -54.83 -45.89 14.68
C ILE A 471 -54.93 -45.96 16.20
N GLU A 472 -55.37 -44.87 16.86
CA GLU A 472 -56.27 -44.99 18.01
C GLU A 472 -57.06 -43.69 18.28
N ASP A 473 -58.34 -43.91 18.58
CA ASP A 473 -59.44 -42.97 18.82
C ASP A 473 -59.25 -42.07 20.05
N GLY A 474 -59.98 -40.93 20.09
CA GLY A 474 -60.09 -40.15 21.33
C GLY A 474 -60.78 -38.78 21.26
N THR A 475 -62.03 -38.76 20.80
CA THR A 475 -63.18 -37.95 21.25
C THR A 475 -62.99 -36.74 22.21
N ALA A 476 -63.60 -35.62 21.79
CA ALA A 476 -64.37 -34.61 22.57
C ALA A 476 -63.68 -33.41 23.28
N ALA A 477 -63.99 -32.23 22.70
CA ALA A 477 -64.81 -31.14 23.26
C ALA A 477 -64.30 -30.21 24.39
N SER A 478 -64.76 -28.95 24.27
CA SER A 478 -64.83 -27.87 25.27
C SER A 478 -63.49 -27.20 25.60
N GLY A 479 -63.29 -25.88 25.53
CA GLY A 479 -64.21 -24.78 25.78
C GLY A 479 -63.73 -23.99 26.99
N VAL A 480 -63.70 -22.66 26.86
CA VAL A 480 -63.78 -21.63 27.93
C VAL A 480 -62.47 -21.16 28.58
N GLU A 481 -62.22 -19.87 28.33
CA GLU A 481 -61.74 -18.75 29.20
C GLU A 481 -60.74 -18.98 30.34
N GLY A 482 -59.76 -18.07 30.38
CA GLY A 482 -58.82 -17.83 31.46
C GLY A 482 -57.62 -17.03 30.98
#